data_AF-A0A8T3VSD1-F1
#
_entry.id   AF-A0A8T3VSD1-F1
#
_cell.length_a   1.000
_cell.length_b   1.000
_cell.length_c   1.000
_cell.angle_alpha   90.00
_cell.angle_beta   90.00
_cell.angle_gamma   90.00
#
_symmetry.space_group_name_H-M   'P 1'
#
loop_
_entity.id
_entity.type
_entity.pdbx_description
1 polymer ?
#
loop_
_entity_poly.entity_id
_entity_poly.type
_entity_poly.pdbx_seq_one_letter_code
_entity_poly.pdbx_strand_id
1 'polypeptide(L)'
;MMLASCLKEILDRYEIEKTKRFKDNSLVLKIRKDLPKEFSKFIGDDFTVKAACGVSSWPEAPWITIISDIFDSSQEALIIQYNFDVINSSLSLSIISRLKDTKQYTSLRRFLSKFIDATQINGFQVNENADSNELLVKYYTYDQLNDVALKSDLDYIIPIYEDLSNHFMEFISDDVMSNKQTTHKKTQIRVKDITVSYSNENVYQNNLKNPEELFTDENIEKIIRCNIQTEDYKFILDTIRQSGHWTLTDLVRDYDLNLNELSVKDRVLIFAKSFTDVEYKSVGRILGSYSFSQIRIDDRLSRPLIITSIIHELTHFLLEKIIKEVLMKVLNTNDTPLISSFVKILLEDDLNYLLDEYCAHNVEGRFTLYGYQDYSSFNYKLNEISHLYSKEDIDYSLIVANTFAYDIKDIMEDFIDDDLREDIKDEFLRLPDRPDYEPLELEIDSKLEGNYFIEALALILTRGISDVLNNPQKLERYMNKYDEFFSNQ
;
A
#
# COMPACT_ATOMS: atom_id res chain seq x y z
N MET A 1 -8.73 28.06 2.35
CA MET A 1 -9.46 29.18 1.69
C MET A 1 -10.87 28.65 1.44
N MET A 2 -11.94 29.44 1.52
CA MET A 2 -13.28 28.89 1.26
C MET A 2 -13.47 28.61 -0.25
N LEU A 3 -14.02 27.45 -0.61
CA LEU A 3 -14.07 26.96 -1.99
C LEU A 3 -14.88 27.90 -2.90
N ALA A 4 -16.07 28.30 -2.45
CA ALA A 4 -16.94 29.23 -3.14
C ALA A 4 -16.29 30.60 -3.35
N SER A 5 -15.43 31.05 -2.43
CA SER A 5 -14.66 32.29 -2.62
C SER A 5 -13.69 32.17 -3.78
N CYS A 6 -13.02 31.03 -3.93
CA CYS A 6 -12.13 30.80 -5.07
C CYS A 6 -12.91 30.74 -6.40
N LEU A 7 -14.07 30.08 -6.41
CA LEU A 7 -14.91 29.98 -7.61
C LEU A 7 -15.45 31.35 -8.04
N LYS A 8 -15.94 32.17 -7.08
CA LYS A 8 -16.41 33.54 -7.35
C LYS A 8 -15.30 34.44 -7.87
N GLU A 9 -14.11 34.36 -7.30
CA GLU A 9 -12.97 35.13 -7.79
C GLU A 9 -12.62 34.81 -9.25
N ILE A 10 -12.76 33.54 -9.67
CA ILE A 10 -12.56 33.17 -11.07
C ILE A 10 -13.63 33.83 -11.94
N LEU A 11 -14.91 33.76 -11.56
CA LEU A 11 -15.99 34.41 -12.30
C LEU A 11 -15.76 35.93 -12.43
N ASP A 12 -15.28 36.59 -11.36
CA ASP A 12 -15.09 38.04 -11.34
C ASP A 12 -13.86 38.51 -12.15
N ARG A 13 -12.79 37.71 -12.16
CA ARG A 13 -11.49 38.16 -12.64
C ARG A 13 -11.07 37.57 -13.98
N TYR A 14 -11.66 36.45 -14.41
CA TYR A 14 -11.14 35.70 -15.54
C TYR A 14 -11.12 36.52 -16.85
N GLU A 15 -12.22 37.18 -17.21
CA GLU A 15 -12.30 37.99 -18.44
C GLU A 15 -11.30 39.16 -18.43
N ILE A 16 -11.05 39.75 -17.25
CA ILE A 16 -10.08 40.84 -17.09
C ILE A 16 -8.64 40.29 -17.24
N GLU A 17 -8.32 39.20 -16.54
CA GLU A 17 -6.98 38.61 -16.52
C GLU A 17 -6.61 37.96 -17.87
N LYS A 18 -7.60 37.48 -18.62
CA LYS A 18 -7.45 36.90 -19.96
C LYS A 18 -6.88 37.88 -20.99
N THR A 19 -7.05 39.19 -20.78
CA THR A 19 -6.42 40.24 -21.61
C THR A 19 -4.93 40.42 -21.33
N LYS A 20 -4.41 39.85 -20.23
CA LYS A 20 -3.02 39.94 -19.81
C LYS A 20 -2.20 38.73 -20.28
N ARG A 21 -0.87 38.85 -20.17
CA ARG A 21 0.05 37.76 -20.49
C ARG A 21 -0.28 36.52 -19.67
N PHE A 22 -0.39 35.38 -20.35
CA PHE A 22 -0.72 34.08 -19.75
C PHE A 22 0.37 33.58 -18.78
N LYS A 23 1.63 33.65 -19.23
CA LYS A 23 2.79 33.21 -18.46
C LYS A 23 2.93 34.05 -17.18
N ASP A 24 3.08 33.37 -16.05
CA ASP A 24 3.27 33.94 -14.71
C ASP A 24 2.06 34.75 -14.17
N ASN A 25 0.87 34.61 -14.78
CA ASN A 25 -0.34 35.24 -14.27
C ASN A 25 -0.78 34.60 -12.94
N SER A 26 -1.10 35.45 -11.95
CA SER A 26 -1.46 34.98 -10.60
C SER A 26 -2.77 34.20 -10.57
N LEU A 27 -3.76 34.55 -11.41
CA LEU A 27 -5.00 33.79 -11.52
C LEU A 27 -4.78 32.43 -12.18
N VAL A 28 -3.88 32.33 -13.17
CA VAL A 28 -3.48 31.04 -13.77
C VAL A 28 -2.85 30.11 -12.74
N LEU A 29 -1.93 30.63 -11.93
CA LEU A 29 -1.30 29.86 -10.85
C LEU A 29 -2.33 29.41 -9.82
N LYS A 30 -3.23 30.30 -9.41
CA LYS A 30 -4.29 29.98 -8.45
C LYS A 30 -5.23 28.90 -8.98
N ILE A 31 -5.69 29.02 -10.23
CA ILE A 31 -6.55 28.01 -10.86
C ILE A 31 -5.82 26.67 -10.93
N ARG A 32 -4.57 26.61 -11.38
CA ARG A 32 -3.88 25.32 -11.61
C ARG A 32 -3.33 24.66 -10.35
N LYS A 33 -2.95 25.42 -9.33
CA LYS A 33 -2.22 24.91 -8.16
C LYS A 33 -3.03 24.96 -6.88
N ASP A 34 -3.76 26.04 -6.64
CA ASP A 34 -4.41 26.25 -5.34
C ASP A 34 -5.83 25.69 -5.34
N LEU A 35 -6.57 25.87 -6.44
CA LEU A 35 -7.96 25.43 -6.56
C LEU A 35 -8.12 23.90 -6.45
N PRO A 36 -7.29 23.06 -7.09
CA PRO A 36 -7.37 21.61 -6.90
C PRO A 36 -7.19 21.19 -5.44
N LYS A 37 -6.24 21.82 -4.73
CA LYS A 37 -5.98 21.54 -3.31
C LYS A 37 -7.15 21.91 -2.41
N GLU A 38 -7.87 22.98 -2.73
CA GLU A 38 -9.09 23.32 -1.98
C GLU A 38 -10.20 22.32 -2.28
N PHE A 39 -10.38 21.87 -3.53
CA PHE A 39 -11.34 20.81 -3.87
C PHE A 39 -11.03 19.48 -3.17
N SER A 40 -9.76 19.07 -3.12
CA SER A 40 -9.33 17.84 -2.44
C SER A 40 -9.62 17.82 -0.92
N LYS A 41 -9.97 18.95 -0.30
CA LYS A 41 -10.46 18.96 1.10
C LYS A 41 -11.92 18.56 1.22
N PHE A 42 -12.68 18.66 0.14
CA PHE A 42 -14.12 18.37 0.09
C PHE A 42 -14.40 16.98 -0.49
N ILE A 43 -13.44 16.35 -1.15
CA ILE A 43 -13.56 15.04 -1.77
C ILE A 43 -12.47 14.11 -1.23
N GLY A 44 -12.73 12.80 -1.15
CA GLY A 44 -11.78 11.81 -0.63
C GLY A 44 -10.58 11.59 -1.56
N ASP A 45 -9.62 10.79 -1.08
CA ASP A 45 -8.35 10.53 -1.78
C ASP A 45 -8.46 9.62 -3.02
N ASP A 46 -9.64 9.04 -3.27
CA ASP A 46 -9.95 8.21 -4.44
C ASP A 46 -10.16 9.02 -5.74
N PHE A 47 -10.00 10.35 -5.66
CA PHE A 47 -10.25 11.28 -6.75
C PHE A 47 -9.06 12.18 -7.04
N THR A 48 -8.67 12.21 -8.31
CA THR A 48 -7.72 13.17 -8.83
C THR A 48 -8.45 14.45 -9.28
N VAL A 49 -8.05 15.61 -8.74
CA VAL A 49 -8.57 16.92 -9.15
C VAL A 49 -7.58 17.64 -10.04
N LYS A 50 -8.03 18.10 -11.21
CA LYS A 50 -7.26 18.93 -12.13
C LYS A 50 -8.06 20.16 -12.53
N ALA A 51 -7.50 21.33 -12.35
CA ALA A 51 -8.10 22.57 -12.83
C ALA A 51 -7.29 23.13 -13.99
N ALA A 52 -7.97 23.51 -15.06
CA ALA A 52 -7.37 23.94 -16.30
C ALA A 52 -7.91 25.30 -16.75
N CYS A 53 -7.01 26.09 -17.29
CA CYS A 53 -7.28 27.38 -17.90
C CYS A 53 -6.38 27.57 -19.12
N GLY A 54 -6.20 26.51 -19.93
CA GLY A 54 -5.28 26.45 -21.08
C GLY A 54 -3.89 25.93 -20.71
N VAL A 55 -2.96 25.85 -21.66
CA VAL A 55 -1.55 25.40 -21.45
C VAL A 55 -0.56 26.56 -21.65
N SER A 56 -0.68 27.29 -22.76
CA SER A 56 0.16 28.43 -23.15
C SER A 56 -0.64 29.69 -23.52
N SER A 57 -1.96 29.59 -23.54
CA SER A 57 -2.90 30.66 -23.90
C SER A 57 -4.20 30.47 -23.12
N TRP A 58 -4.95 31.56 -22.92
CA TRP A 58 -6.24 31.53 -22.26
C TRP A 58 -7.30 30.87 -23.17
N PRO A 59 -8.05 29.87 -22.70
CA PRO A 59 -9.23 29.35 -23.38
C PRO A 59 -10.40 30.34 -23.23
N GLU A 60 -11.54 29.99 -23.81
CA GLU A 60 -12.76 30.77 -23.63
C GLU A 60 -13.17 30.84 -22.16
N ALA A 61 -13.17 29.70 -21.47
CA ALA A 61 -13.43 29.59 -20.05
C ALA A 61 -12.52 28.54 -19.38
N PRO A 62 -12.27 28.66 -18.06
CA PRO A 62 -11.60 27.62 -17.30
C PRO A 62 -12.58 26.48 -16.93
N TRP A 63 -12.03 25.35 -16.48
CA TRP A 63 -12.81 24.23 -15.94
C TRP A 63 -12.03 23.49 -14.85
N ILE A 64 -12.75 22.75 -14.01
CA ILE A 64 -12.17 21.82 -13.04
C ILE A 64 -12.71 20.42 -13.35
N THR A 65 -11.83 19.45 -13.43
CA THR A 65 -12.13 18.04 -13.61
C THR A 65 -11.81 17.30 -12.32
N ILE A 66 -12.74 16.46 -11.88
CA ILE A 66 -12.58 15.48 -10.84
C ILE A 66 -12.76 14.11 -11.52
N ILE A 67 -11.75 13.25 -11.41
CA ILE A 67 -11.74 11.93 -12.02
C ILE A 67 -11.44 10.90 -10.93
N SER A 68 -12.18 9.79 -10.94
CA SER A 68 -11.88 8.67 -10.04
C SER A 68 -10.64 7.93 -10.52
N ASP A 69 -9.87 7.43 -9.57
CA ASP A 69 -8.67 6.64 -9.81
C ASP A 69 -8.96 5.28 -10.48
N ILE A 70 -10.24 4.90 -10.71
CA ILE A 70 -10.56 3.72 -11.53
C ILE A 70 -10.27 3.90 -13.03
N PHE A 71 -10.01 5.14 -13.48
CA PHE A 71 -9.77 5.46 -14.88
C PHE A 71 -8.28 5.72 -15.14
N ASP A 72 -7.65 4.87 -15.94
CA ASP A 72 -6.22 4.98 -16.30
C ASP A 72 -5.91 6.20 -17.19
N SER A 73 -6.93 6.81 -17.81
CA SER A 73 -6.74 7.95 -18.70
C SER A 73 -7.92 8.91 -18.70
N SER A 74 -7.62 10.21 -18.55
CA SER A 74 -8.62 11.29 -18.71
C SER A 74 -9.16 11.48 -20.13
N GLN A 75 -8.70 10.68 -21.11
CA GLN A 75 -9.17 10.67 -22.50
C GLN A 75 -10.34 9.69 -22.72
N GLU A 76 -10.42 8.63 -21.91
CA GLU A 76 -11.50 7.62 -21.93
C GLU A 76 -11.97 7.39 -20.50
N ALA A 77 -12.85 8.27 -20.03
CA ALA A 77 -13.30 8.26 -18.66
C ALA A 77 -14.67 8.90 -18.53
N LEU A 78 -15.38 8.51 -17.48
CA LEU A 78 -16.42 9.35 -16.91
C LEU A 78 -15.74 10.34 -15.96
N ILE A 79 -16.13 11.61 -15.98
CA ILE A 79 -15.59 12.62 -15.07
C ILE A 79 -16.68 13.52 -14.51
N ILE A 80 -16.45 14.05 -13.32
CA ILE A 80 -17.19 15.18 -12.78
C ILE A 80 -16.46 16.46 -13.25
N GLN A 81 -17.18 17.42 -13.82
CA GLN A 81 -16.60 18.66 -14.32
C GLN A 81 -17.38 19.88 -13.86
N TYR A 82 -16.65 20.85 -13.30
CA TYR A 82 -17.13 22.21 -13.13
C TYR A 82 -16.74 23.05 -14.35
N ASN A 83 -17.73 23.61 -15.05
CA ASN A 83 -17.52 24.52 -16.17
C ASN A 83 -17.95 25.93 -15.79
N PHE A 84 -17.08 26.90 -16.02
CA PHE A 84 -17.34 28.30 -15.73
C PHE A 84 -17.94 28.97 -16.97
N ASP A 85 -19.03 29.70 -16.77
CA ASP A 85 -19.52 30.70 -17.72
C ASP A 85 -19.20 32.07 -17.13
N VAL A 86 -18.02 32.56 -17.51
CA VAL A 86 -17.46 33.82 -17.02
C VAL A 86 -18.18 35.05 -17.57
N ILE A 87 -18.95 34.90 -18.66
CA ILE A 87 -19.73 35.99 -19.26
C ILE A 87 -21.02 36.20 -18.47
N ASN A 88 -21.70 35.11 -18.13
CA ASN A 88 -22.96 35.16 -17.38
C ASN A 88 -22.76 35.01 -15.86
N SER A 89 -21.51 35.00 -15.39
CA SER A 89 -21.14 34.80 -13.99
C SER A 89 -21.84 33.59 -13.35
N SER A 90 -21.77 32.45 -14.04
CA SER A 90 -22.41 31.21 -13.60
C SER A 90 -21.46 30.02 -13.68
N LEU A 91 -21.81 28.95 -12.97
CA LEU A 91 -21.03 27.71 -12.89
C LEU A 91 -21.96 26.54 -13.14
N SER A 92 -21.50 25.53 -13.87
CA SER A 92 -22.20 24.25 -13.95
C SER A 92 -21.37 23.14 -13.33
N LEU A 93 -22.02 22.20 -12.65
CA LEU A 93 -21.47 20.94 -12.18
C LEU A 93 -22.10 19.83 -12.99
N SER A 94 -21.27 19.03 -13.66
CA SER A 94 -21.73 18.04 -14.64
C SER A 94 -21.02 16.71 -14.48
N ILE A 95 -21.71 15.60 -14.81
CA ILE A 95 -21.06 14.33 -15.13
C ILE A 95 -20.95 14.27 -16.65
N ILE A 96 -19.72 14.16 -17.16
CA ILE A 96 -19.46 14.07 -18.59
C ILE A 96 -18.64 12.83 -18.92
N SER A 97 -18.94 12.25 -20.08
CA SER A 97 -18.17 11.17 -20.69
C SER A 97 -17.08 11.75 -21.59
N ARG A 98 -15.92 11.11 -21.61
CA ARG A 98 -14.85 11.36 -22.58
C ARG A 98 -14.55 10.05 -23.28
N LEU A 99 -14.56 10.07 -24.60
CA LEU A 99 -14.25 8.94 -25.48
C LEU A 99 -13.30 9.39 -26.58
N LYS A 100 -12.42 8.48 -27.03
CA LYS A 100 -11.58 8.71 -28.23
C LYS A 100 -12.42 8.76 -29.50
N ASP A 101 -13.44 7.90 -29.62
CA ASP A 101 -14.39 7.92 -30.73
C ASP A 101 -15.71 8.61 -30.33
N THR A 102 -15.91 9.83 -30.82
CA THR A 102 -17.09 10.62 -30.50
C THR A 102 -18.38 10.04 -31.08
N LYS A 103 -18.32 9.10 -32.03
CA LYS A 103 -19.50 8.41 -32.59
C LYS A 103 -20.16 7.46 -31.59
N GLN A 104 -19.46 7.09 -30.53
CA GLN A 104 -19.97 6.17 -29.50
C GLN A 104 -20.75 6.88 -28.39
N TYR A 105 -20.71 8.22 -28.30
CA TYR A 105 -21.41 8.97 -27.25
C TYR A 105 -22.90 8.66 -27.18
N THR A 106 -23.59 8.59 -28.32
CA THR A 106 -25.04 8.30 -28.37
C THR A 106 -25.37 6.93 -27.79
N SER A 107 -24.54 5.92 -28.06
CA SER A 107 -24.72 4.55 -27.59
C SER A 107 -24.37 4.42 -26.11
N LEU A 108 -23.24 4.97 -25.68
CA LEU A 108 -22.81 5.00 -24.28
C LEU A 108 -23.86 5.71 -23.42
N ARG A 109 -24.34 6.86 -23.88
CA ARG A 109 -25.34 7.63 -23.15
C ARG A 109 -26.64 6.86 -22.98
N ARG A 110 -27.16 6.27 -24.06
CA ARG A 110 -28.36 5.43 -23.97
C ARG A 110 -28.17 4.27 -23.00
N PHE A 111 -26.95 3.75 -22.90
CA PHE A 111 -26.61 2.72 -21.94
C PHE A 111 -26.61 3.25 -20.50
N LEU A 112 -25.84 4.31 -20.22
CA LEU A 112 -25.71 4.90 -18.88
C LEU A 112 -27.02 5.50 -18.34
N SER A 113 -27.84 6.11 -19.20
CA SER A 113 -29.13 6.68 -18.80
C SER A 113 -30.11 5.66 -18.22
N LYS A 114 -29.90 4.34 -18.41
CA LYS A 114 -30.72 3.29 -17.78
C LYS A 114 -30.51 3.18 -16.28
N PHE A 115 -29.36 3.65 -15.80
CA PHE A 115 -28.95 3.57 -14.39
C PHE A 115 -29.20 4.89 -13.65
N ILE A 116 -29.70 5.93 -14.35
CA ILE A 116 -30.06 7.20 -13.75
C ILE A 116 -31.55 7.19 -13.40
N ASP A 117 -31.88 7.20 -12.11
CA ASP A 117 -33.28 7.36 -11.66
C ASP A 117 -33.69 8.84 -11.73
N ALA A 118 -34.42 9.21 -12.78
CA ALA A 118 -34.90 10.58 -13.01
C ALA A 118 -35.82 11.13 -11.90
N THR A 119 -36.32 10.29 -10.99
CA THR A 119 -37.17 10.71 -9.87
C THR A 119 -36.37 11.18 -8.64
N GLN A 120 -35.06 10.93 -8.61
CA GLN A 120 -34.17 11.30 -7.53
C GLN A 120 -32.90 11.94 -8.10
N ILE A 121 -32.98 13.22 -8.53
CA ILE A 121 -31.82 13.95 -9.11
C ILE A 121 -31.49 15.29 -8.42
N ASN A 122 -31.96 15.57 -7.20
CA ASN A 122 -31.58 16.73 -6.34
C ASN A 122 -31.18 18.07 -7.04
N GLY A 123 -32.01 18.55 -7.97
CA GLY A 123 -31.78 19.79 -8.72
C GLY A 123 -30.77 19.69 -9.88
N PHE A 124 -30.18 18.52 -10.11
CA PHE A 124 -29.56 18.15 -11.37
C PHE A 124 -30.63 17.86 -12.42
N GLN A 125 -30.25 18.04 -13.68
CA GLN A 125 -31.04 17.76 -14.86
C GLN A 125 -30.33 16.70 -15.68
N VAL A 126 -31.08 15.72 -16.17
CA VAL A 126 -30.57 14.81 -17.21
C VAL A 126 -30.53 15.60 -18.50
N ASN A 127 -29.36 15.71 -19.11
CA ASN A 127 -29.28 16.31 -20.43
C ASN A 127 -30.03 15.37 -21.41
N GLU A 128 -30.92 15.91 -22.25
CA GLU A 128 -31.71 15.09 -23.19
C GLU A 128 -31.05 14.98 -24.58
N ASN A 129 -30.07 15.84 -24.90
CA ASN A 129 -29.41 15.84 -26.20
C ASN A 129 -28.52 14.60 -26.41
N ALA A 130 -28.96 13.66 -27.25
CA ALA A 130 -28.32 12.35 -27.45
C ALA A 130 -26.87 12.41 -27.98
N ASP A 131 -26.46 13.55 -28.55
CA ASP A 131 -25.11 13.77 -29.06
C ASP A 131 -24.19 14.51 -28.08
N SER A 132 -24.75 14.92 -26.92
CA SER A 132 -23.98 15.52 -25.83
C SER A 132 -23.23 14.44 -25.07
N ASN A 133 -21.99 14.75 -24.68
CA ASN A 133 -21.21 13.91 -23.78
C ASN A 133 -21.58 14.14 -22.30
N GLU A 134 -22.44 15.11 -22.00
CA GLU A 134 -22.97 15.40 -20.68
C GLU A 134 -24.20 14.55 -20.36
N LEU A 135 -24.18 13.95 -19.17
CA LEU A 135 -25.24 13.06 -18.65
C LEU A 135 -26.14 13.79 -17.66
N LEU A 136 -25.53 14.36 -16.62
CA LEU A 136 -26.20 15.10 -15.55
C LEU A 136 -25.56 16.47 -15.42
N VAL A 137 -26.36 17.50 -15.18
CA VAL A 137 -25.88 18.87 -14.98
C VAL A 137 -26.71 19.63 -13.97
N LYS A 138 -26.05 20.44 -13.14
CA LYS A 138 -26.67 21.42 -12.26
C LYS A 138 -26.00 22.78 -12.46
N TYR A 139 -26.80 23.83 -12.52
CA TYR A 139 -26.32 25.20 -12.72
C TYR A 139 -26.40 26.00 -11.42
N TYR A 140 -25.39 26.83 -11.18
CA TYR A 140 -25.30 27.77 -10.07
C TYR A 140 -25.18 29.18 -10.63
N THR A 141 -26.06 30.07 -10.17
CA THR A 141 -25.83 31.51 -10.27
C THR A 141 -24.75 31.95 -9.27
N TYR A 142 -24.15 33.11 -9.51
CA TYR A 142 -23.14 33.68 -8.61
C TYR A 142 -23.58 33.67 -7.12
N ASP A 143 -24.83 34.03 -6.83
CA ASP A 143 -25.35 34.11 -5.46
C ASP A 143 -25.59 32.73 -4.83
N GLN A 144 -25.81 31.70 -5.64
CA GLN A 144 -26.01 30.32 -5.17
C GLN A 144 -24.69 29.65 -4.74
N LEU A 145 -23.54 30.16 -5.19
CA LEU A 145 -22.23 29.61 -4.84
C LEU A 145 -21.90 29.84 -3.36
N ASN A 146 -21.98 28.78 -2.58
CA ASN A 146 -21.56 28.70 -1.18
C ASN A 146 -21.05 27.29 -0.85
N ASP A 147 -20.13 27.18 0.12
CA ASP A 147 -19.46 25.91 0.43
C ASP A 147 -20.42 24.81 0.88
N VAL A 148 -21.50 25.15 1.58
CA VAL A 148 -22.50 24.18 2.06
C VAL A 148 -23.26 23.56 0.89
N ALA A 149 -23.74 24.36 -0.05
CA ALA A 149 -24.43 23.86 -1.24
C ALA A 149 -23.49 23.04 -2.13
N LEU A 150 -22.27 23.51 -2.35
CA LEU A 150 -21.28 22.80 -3.18
C LEU A 150 -20.90 21.44 -2.57
N LYS A 151 -20.68 21.37 -1.26
CA LYS A 151 -20.38 20.11 -0.57
C LYS A 151 -21.56 19.15 -0.60
N SER A 152 -22.76 19.64 -0.29
CA SER A 152 -23.99 18.83 -0.35
C SER A 152 -24.22 18.22 -1.74
N ASP A 153 -24.00 19.00 -2.80
CA ASP A 153 -24.16 18.51 -4.17
C ASP A 153 -23.04 17.54 -4.59
N LEU A 154 -21.81 17.73 -4.10
CA LEU A 154 -20.73 16.76 -4.29
C LEU A 154 -21.00 15.43 -3.57
N ASP A 155 -21.40 15.49 -2.30
CA ASP A 155 -21.76 14.31 -1.50
C ASP A 155 -22.90 13.52 -2.13
N TYR A 156 -23.80 14.22 -2.81
CA TYR A 156 -24.90 13.63 -3.53
C TYR A 156 -24.49 12.99 -4.87
N ILE A 157 -23.68 13.70 -5.67
CA ILE A 157 -23.36 13.27 -7.04
C ILE A 157 -22.26 12.22 -7.09
N ILE A 158 -21.36 12.16 -6.10
CA ILE A 158 -20.23 11.23 -6.07
C ILE A 158 -20.69 9.76 -6.10
N PRO A 159 -21.63 9.29 -5.25
CA PRO A 159 -22.09 7.90 -5.31
C PRO A 159 -22.73 7.54 -6.65
N ILE A 160 -23.49 8.47 -7.24
CA ILE A 160 -24.10 8.29 -8.58
C ILE A 160 -22.99 8.17 -9.64
N TYR A 161 -21.99 9.05 -9.55
CA TYR A 161 -20.85 9.04 -10.44
C TYR A 161 -20.06 7.73 -10.35
N GLU A 162 -19.81 7.20 -9.15
CA GLU A 162 -19.07 5.94 -8.96
C GLU A 162 -19.83 4.76 -9.56
N ASP A 163 -21.14 4.67 -9.35
CA ASP A 163 -22.00 3.65 -9.94
C ASP A 163 -21.99 3.72 -11.49
N LEU A 164 -22.19 4.92 -12.04
CA LEU A 164 -22.11 5.15 -13.48
C LEU A 164 -20.72 4.88 -14.05
N SER A 165 -19.66 5.07 -13.27
CA SER A 165 -18.28 4.83 -13.70
C SER A 165 -18.02 3.32 -13.87
N ASN A 166 -18.58 2.47 -13.00
CA ASN A 166 -18.52 1.02 -13.18
C ASN A 166 -19.23 0.58 -14.46
N HIS A 167 -20.44 1.10 -14.70
CA HIS A 167 -21.18 0.84 -15.92
C HIS A 167 -20.48 1.39 -17.17
N PHE A 168 -19.84 2.55 -17.08
CA PHE A 168 -19.03 3.08 -18.19
C PHE A 168 -17.92 2.09 -18.56
N MET A 169 -17.23 1.52 -17.58
CA MET A 169 -16.19 0.52 -17.83
C MET A 169 -16.74 -0.77 -18.46
N GLU A 170 -17.94 -1.21 -18.05
CA GLU A 170 -18.64 -2.32 -18.71
C GLU A 170 -18.93 -2.02 -20.18
N PHE A 171 -19.43 -0.82 -20.49
CA PHE A 171 -19.76 -0.42 -21.86
C PHE A 171 -18.52 -0.39 -22.76
N ILE A 172 -17.42 0.21 -22.28
CA ILE A 172 -16.16 0.26 -23.04
C ILE A 172 -15.59 -1.13 -23.23
N SER A 173 -15.76 -2.02 -22.26
CA SER A 173 -15.36 -3.42 -22.37
C SER A 173 -16.19 -4.18 -23.43
N ASP A 174 -17.48 -3.90 -23.56
CA ASP A 174 -18.37 -4.58 -24.51
C ASP A 174 -18.27 -4.05 -25.96
N ASP A 175 -18.01 -2.75 -26.18
CA ASP A 175 -17.90 -2.20 -27.55
C ASP A 175 -16.60 -2.65 -28.25
N VAL A 176 -15.54 -2.88 -27.47
CA VAL A 176 -14.27 -3.49 -27.95
C VAL A 176 -14.46 -4.96 -28.35
N MET A 177 -15.47 -5.66 -27.81
CA MET A 177 -15.76 -7.07 -28.10
C MET A 177 -16.48 -7.30 -29.45
N SER A 178 -16.97 -6.25 -30.11
CA SER A 178 -17.63 -6.36 -31.42
C SER A 178 -16.64 -6.40 -32.60
N ASN A 179 -15.38 -6.00 -32.41
CA ASN A 179 -14.40 -5.83 -33.50
C ASN A 179 -13.10 -6.63 -33.38
N LYS A 180 -12.91 -7.50 -32.38
CA LYS A 180 -11.76 -8.40 -32.34
C LYS A 180 -12.14 -9.82 -31.92
N GLN A 181 -11.80 -10.76 -32.79
CA GLN A 181 -11.81 -12.20 -32.52
C GLN A 181 -10.99 -12.52 -31.26
N THR A 182 -11.64 -13.23 -30.33
CA THR A 182 -11.06 -14.13 -29.32
C THR A 182 -9.76 -13.69 -28.63
N THR A 183 -9.90 -12.98 -27.51
CA THR A 183 -8.99 -13.07 -26.36
C THR A 183 -9.82 -12.88 -25.08
N HIS A 184 -9.54 -13.70 -24.08
CA HIS A 184 -10.30 -13.80 -22.82
C HIS A 184 -10.51 -12.45 -22.12
N LYS A 185 -11.75 -12.21 -21.65
CA LYS A 185 -12.10 -11.16 -20.69
C LYS A 185 -11.17 -11.25 -19.47
N LYS A 186 -10.40 -10.20 -19.18
CA LYS A 186 -9.74 -10.03 -17.88
C LYS A 186 -10.42 -8.91 -17.13
N THR A 187 -11.20 -9.28 -16.12
CA THR A 187 -11.59 -8.38 -15.03
C THR A 187 -10.29 -7.86 -14.42
N GLN A 188 -10.06 -6.54 -14.40
CA GLN A 188 -8.86 -5.96 -13.81
C GLN A 188 -8.94 -6.15 -12.30
N ILE A 189 -8.30 -7.20 -11.79
CA ILE A 189 -8.26 -7.52 -10.37
C ILE A 189 -7.39 -6.47 -9.68
N ARG A 190 -7.92 -5.81 -8.64
CA ARG A 190 -7.11 -4.86 -7.85
C ARG A 190 -6.08 -5.65 -7.07
N VAL A 191 -4.84 -5.17 -7.00
CA VAL A 191 -3.74 -5.86 -6.29
C VAL A 191 -4.12 -6.21 -4.85
N LYS A 192 -4.88 -5.34 -4.18
CA LYS A 192 -5.37 -5.57 -2.82
C LYS A 192 -6.31 -6.78 -2.67
N ASP A 193 -7.00 -7.17 -3.75
CA ASP A 193 -7.98 -8.26 -3.76
C ASP A 193 -7.33 -9.59 -4.22
N ILE A 194 -6.01 -9.59 -4.48
CA ILE A 194 -5.25 -10.79 -4.85
C ILE A 194 -4.96 -11.61 -3.59
N THR A 195 -5.32 -12.89 -3.65
CA THR A 195 -4.94 -13.89 -2.63
C THR A 195 -3.96 -14.88 -3.25
N VAL A 196 -2.97 -15.30 -2.49
CA VAL A 196 -1.89 -16.16 -2.96
C VAL A 196 -1.90 -17.45 -2.15
N SER A 197 -1.71 -18.58 -2.83
CA SER A 197 -1.44 -19.86 -2.17
C SER A 197 0.07 -20.04 -2.10
N TYR A 198 0.61 -20.13 -0.89
CA TYR A 198 2.05 -20.27 -0.66
C TYR A 198 2.39 -21.75 -0.54
N SER A 199 3.35 -22.23 -1.34
CA SER A 199 3.85 -23.60 -1.22
C SER A 199 5.02 -23.67 -0.24
N ASN A 200 5.12 -24.74 0.53
CA ASN A 200 6.30 -25.01 1.35
C ASN A 200 7.54 -25.22 0.49
N GLU A 201 8.57 -24.41 0.73
CA GLU A 201 9.79 -24.36 -0.09
C GLU A 201 10.76 -25.50 0.22
N ASN A 202 10.98 -25.76 1.51
CA ASN A 202 11.86 -26.81 1.99
C ASN A 202 11.07 -27.99 2.54
N VAL A 203 11.38 -29.19 2.04
CA VAL A 203 10.78 -30.44 2.50
C VAL A 203 11.84 -31.29 3.19
N TYR A 204 11.59 -31.58 4.45
CA TYR A 204 12.37 -32.43 5.32
C TYR A 204 11.65 -33.75 5.61
N GLN A 205 12.38 -34.71 6.16
CA GLN A 205 11.87 -36.07 6.35
C GLN A 205 10.89 -36.20 7.53
N ASN A 206 10.95 -35.28 8.50
CA ASN A 206 10.17 -35.38 9.73
C ASN A 206 9.11 -34.26 9.84
N ASN A 207 8.12 -34.51 10.68
CA ASN A 207 7.11 -33.53 11.07
C ASN A 207 6.96 -33.57 12.59
N LEU A 208 7.62 -32.66 13.31
CA LEU A 208 7.42 -32.51 14.75
C LEU A 208 6.06 -31.86 15.00
N LYS A 209 5.16 -32.56 15.68
CA LYS A 209 3.76 -32.12 15.83
C LYS A 209 3.33 -31.88 17.26
N ASN A 210 4.07 -32.40 18.25
CA ASN A 210 3.77 -32.16 19.65
C ASN A 210 5.02 -31.70 20.44
N PRO A 211 4.83 -30.99 21.56
CA PRO A 211 5.96 -30.46 22.33
C PRO A 211 6.90 -31.54 22.89
N GLU A 212 6.39 -32.73 23.21
CA GLU A 212 7.22 -33.84 23.73
C GLU A 212 8.25 -34.33 22.68
N GLU A 213 7.89 -34.29 21.39
CA GLU A 213 8.82 -34.58 20.29
C GLU A 213 9.86 -33.46 20.09
N LEU A 214 9.47 -32.20 20.26
CA LEU A 214 10.38 -31.05 20.10
C LEU A 214 11.40 -30.97 21.24
N PHE A 215 10.98 -31.20 22.49
CA PHE A 215 11.81 -31.01 23.68
C PHE A 215 12.47 -32.31 24.19
N THR A 216 12.88 -33.18 23.27
CA THR A 216 13.78 -34.30 23.61
C THR A 216 15.20 -33.78 23.86
N ASP A 217 15.98 -34.48 24.70
CA ASP A 217 17.38 -34.14 24.96
C ASP A 217 18.19 -34.00 23.65
N GLU A 218 17.93 -34.87 22.67
CA GLU A 218 18.57 -34.85 21.36
C GLU A 218 18.24 -33.57 20.57
N ASN A 219 16.97 -33.16 20.52
CA ASN A 219 16.56 -31.99 19.77
C ASN A 219 16.97 -30.68 20.46
N ILE A 220 16.93 -30.64 21.79
CA ILE A 220 17.49 -29.52 22.58
C ILE A 220 18.99 -29.37 22.30
N GLU A 221 19.73 -30.48 22.29
CA GLU A 221 21.17 -30.45 21.96
C GLU A 221 21.43 -29.96 20.53
N LYS A 222 20.61 -30.36 19.55
CA LYS A 222 20.69 -29.84 18.17
C LYS A 222 20.47 -28.33 18.12
N ILE A 223 19.48 -27.81 18.85
CA ILE A 223 19.20 -26.37 18.92
C ILE A 223 20.37 -25.62 19.55
N ILE A 224 20.87 -26.07 20.70
CA ILE A 224 21.99 -25.43 21.41
C ILE A 224 23.25 -25.41 20.56
N ARG A 225 23.54 -26.50 19.84
CA ARG A 225 24.73 -26.59 18.98
C ARG A 225 24.57 -25.85 17.66
N CYS A 226 23.33 -25.63 17.20
CA CYS A 226 22.99 -25.00 15.92
C CYS A 226 23.95 -25.42 14.80
N ASN A 227 23.97 -26.72 14.48
CA ASN A 227 24.95 -27.32 13.56
C ASN A 227 24.67 -26.97 12.07
N ILE A 228 24.49 -25.69 11.75
CA ILE A 228 24.43 -25.18 10.38
C ILE A 228 25.76 -24.50 10.04
N GLN A 229 26.17 -24.57 8.77
CA GLN A 229 27.33 -23.82 8.28
C GLN A 229 26.88 -22.49 7.66
N THR A 230 27.83 -21.58 7.41
CA THR A 230 27.53 -20.31 6.70
C THR A 230 26.93 -20.58 5.32
N GLU A 231 27.33 -21.66 4.65
CA GLU A 231 26.76 -22.07 3.36
C GLU A 231 25.30 -22.53 3.47
N ASP A 232 24.93 -23.22 4.56
CA ASP A 232 23.53 -23.59 4.81
C ASP A 232 22.68 -22.34 5.01
N TYR A 233 23.19 -21.36 5.76
CA TYR A 233 22.49 -20.10 5.99
C TYR A 233 22.27 -19.32 4.68
N LYS A 234 23.32 -19.19 3.86
CA LYS A 234 23.20 -18.55 2.53
C LYS A 234 22.20 -19.29 1.63
N PHE A 235 22.22 -20.62 1.65
CA PHE A 235 21.25 -21.42 0.90
C PHE A 235 19.81 -21.16 1.35
N ILE A 236 19.57 -20.97 2.65
CA ILE A 236 18.26 -20.59 3.19
C ILE A 236 17.82 -19.22 2.62
N LEU A 237 18.69 -18.21 2.67
CA LEU A 237 18.39 -16.88 2.13
C LEU A 237 18.08 -16.93 0.63
N ASP A 238 18.88 -17.67 -0.15
CA ASP A 238 18.68 -17.84 -1.59
C ASP A 238 17.36 -18.56 -1.90
N THR A 239 16.96 -19.52 -1.06
CA THR A 239 15.69 -20.25 -1.22
C THR A 239 14.50 -19.34 -0.99
N ILE A 240 14.50 -18.56 0.10
CA ILE A 240 13.43 -17.59 0.41
C ILE A 240 13.29 -16.58 -0.74
N ARG A 241 14.41 -16.05 -1.22
CA ARG A 241 14.47 -15.11 -2.35
C ARG A 241 13.91 -15.72 -3.64
N GLN A 242 14.35 -16.92 -4.02
CA GLN A 242 13.89 -17.60 -5.24
C GLN A 242 12.40 -17.92 -5.19
N SER A 243 11.90 -18.36 -4.03
CA SER A 243 10.47 -18.61 -3.82
C SER A 243 9.63 -17.34 -4.01
N GLY A 244 10.09 -16.22 -3.46
CA GLY A 244 9.47 -14.91 -3.71
C GLY A 244 9.41 -14.59 -5.20
N HIS A 245 10.48 -14.82 -5.96
CA HIS A 245 10.47 -14.59 -7.41
C HIS A 245 9.53 -15.52 -8.18
N TRP A 246 9.47 -16.80 -7.83
CA TRP A 246 8.54 -17.74 -8.44
C TRP A 246 7.10 -17.33 -8.18
N THR A 247 6.79 -16.99 -6.92
CA THR A 247 5.47 -16.51 -6.52
C THR A 247 5.11 -15.21 -7.26
N LEU A 248 6.02 -14.23 -7.33
CA LEU A 248 5.79 -13.00 -8.09
C LEU A 248 5.57 -13.29 -9.58
N THR A 249 6.34 -14.20 -10.18
CA THR A 249 6.20 -14.59 -11.58
C THR A 249 4.83 -15.22 -11.84
N ASP A 250 4.39 -16.09 -10.94
CA ASP A 250 3.06 -16.71 -10.99
C ASP A 250 1.97 -15.66 -10.84
N LEU A 251 2.10 -14.70 -9.90
CA LEU A 251 1.15 -13.60 -9.73
C LEU A 251 1.05 -12.73 -10.98
N VAL A 252 2.18 -12.31 -11.54
CA VAL A 252 2.22 -11.50 -12.78
C VAL A 252 1.54 -12.25 -13.93
N ARG A 253 1.80 -13.55 -14.08
CA ARG A 253 1.22 -14.37 -15.14
C ARG A 253 -0.28 -14.60 -14.94
N ASP A 254 -0.66 -15.06 -13.76
CA ASP A 254 -2.02 -15.53 -13.47
C ASP A 254 -3.00 -14.35 -13.43
N TYR A 255 -2.52 -13.17 -13.01
CA TYR A 255 -3.32 -11.94 -12.92
C TYR A 255 -3.04 -10.90 -14.04
N ASP A 256 -2.17 -11.18 -15.03
CA ASP A 256 -1.76 -10.23 -16.11
C ASP A 256 -1.11 -8.93 -15.66
N LEU A 257 -0.45 -8.93 -14.51
CA LEU A 257 0.00 -7.66 -13.94
C LEU A 257 1.12 -7.06 -14.79
N ASN A 258 0.91 -5.86 -15.32
CA ASN A 258 2.00 -5.05 -15.83
C ASN A 258 2.56 -4.22 -14.68
N LEU A 259 3.68 -4.67 -14.10
CA LEU A 259 4.30 -4.01 -12.94
C LEU A 259 4.63 -2.53 -13.17
N ASN A 260 4.89 -2.13 -14.42
CA ASN A 260 5.21 -0.74 -14.78
C ASN A 260 3.97 0.18 -14.84
N GLU A 261 2.78 -0.40 -14.90
CA GLU A 261 1.50 0.34 -14.89
C GLU A 261 0.90 0.44 -13.48
N LEU A 262 1.45 -0.32 -12.53
CA LEU A 262 1.01 -0.28 -11.13
C LEU A 262 1.51 1.00 -10.44
N SER A 263 0.69 1.50 -9.51
CA SER A 263 1.15 2.57 -8.60
C SER A 263 2.32 2.09 -7.74
N VAL A 264 3.16 3.00 -7.26
CA VAL A 264 4.30 2.68 -6.36
C VAL A 264 3.85 1.81 -5.18
N LYS A 265 2.74 2.20 -4.55
CA LYS A 265 2.11 1.47 -3.46
C LYS A 265 1.70 0.04 -3.88
N ASP A 266 1.09 -0.12 -5.05
CA ASP A 266 0.64 -1.44 -5.52
C ASP A 266 1.81 -2.33 -5.98
N ARG A 267 2.91 -1.74 -6.49
CA ARG A 267 4.18 -2.47 -6.74
C ARG A 267 4.75 -3.02 -5.44
N VAL A 268 4.84 -2.19 -4.40
CA VAL A 268 5.31 -2.64 -3.07
C VAL A 268 4.36 -3.70 -2.48
N LEU A 269 3.05 -3.52 -2.64
CA LEU A 269 2.05 -4.48 -2.16
C LEU A 269 2.16 -5.84 -2.86
N ILE A 270 2.31 -5.88 -4.20
CA ILE A 270 2.43 -7.17 -4.91
C ILE A 270 3.74 -7.88 -4.56
N PHE A 271 4.80 -7.13 -4.25
CA PHE A 271 6.06 -7.70 -3.77
C PHE A 271 5.94 -8.24 -2.35
N ALA A 272 5.23 -7.57 -1.44
CA ALA A 272 4.93 -8.18 -0.14
C ALA A 272 4.08 -9.45 -0.30
N LYS A 273 3.08 -9.41 -1.20
CA LYS A 273 2.24 -10.57 -1.53
C LYS A 273 3.00 -11.74 -2.16
N SER A 274 4.20 -11.53 -2.72
CA SER A 274 5.01 -12.66 -3.19
C SER A 274 5.63 -13.48 -2.05
N PHE A 275 5.59 -12.98 -0.81
CA PHE A 275 6.12 -13.66 0.36
C PHE A 275 5.05 -14.10 1.35
N THR A 276 4.05 -13.25 1.58
CA THR A 276 3.06 -13.45 2.63
C THR A 276 1.77 -12.71 2.35
N ASP A 277 0.66 -13.17 2.92
CA ASP A 277 -0.63 -12.53 2.65
C ASP A 277 -0.67 -11.14 3.29
N VAL A 278 -1.26 -10.19 2.55
CA VAL A 278 -1.36 -8.78 2.96
C VAL A 278 -2.80 -8.33 2.79
N GLU A 279 -3.42 -7.94 3.90
CA GLU A 279 -4.79 -7.43 3.94
C GLU A 279 -4.81 -5.99 4.45
N TYR A 280 -5.87 -5.26 4.07
CA TYR A 280 -6.16 -3.95 4.63
C TYR A 280 -7.13 -4.05 5.80
N LYS A 281 -6.90 -3.22 6.82
CA LYS A 281 -7.81 -2.98 7.95
C LYS A 281 -8.19 -1.50 7.98
N SER A 282 -9.40 -1.19 8.43
CA SER A 282 -9.86 0.21 8.59
C SER A 282 -10.19 0.56 10.05
N VAL A 283 -9.71 -0.24 11.00
CA VAL A 283 -9.99 -0.12 12.44
C VAL A 283 -8.74 -0.36 13.28
N GLY A 284 -8.67 0.30 14.45
CA GLY A 284 -7.57 0.18 15.40
C GLY A 284 -6.67 1.41 15.46
N ARG A 285 -5.63 1.33 16.31
CA ARG A 285 -4.62 2.38 16.51
C ARG A 285 -3.26 2.04 15.89
N ILE A 286 -3.02 0.77 15.56
CA ILE A 286 -1.72 0.29 15.07
C ILE A 286 -1.69 0.40 13.55
N LEU A 287 -0.65 1.03 12.99
CA LEU A 287 -0.50 1.34 11.57
C LEU A 287 -0.42 0.08 10.70
N GLY A 288 0.57 -0.78 10.99
CA GLY A 288 0.71 -2.13 10.45
C GLY A 288 0.42 -3.18 11.52
N SER A 289 0.51 -4.46 11.17
CA SER A 289 0.74 -5.53 12.13
C SER A 289 1.00 -6.83 11.37
N TYR A 290 2.08 -7.51 11.72
CA TYR A 290 2.40 -8.84 11.27
C TYR A 290 2.10 -9.88 12.36
N SER A 291 1.32 -10.90 12.00
CA SER A 291 1.02 -12.01 12.91
C SER A 291 0.57 -13.24 12.14
N PHE A 292 1.07 -14.42 12.53
CA PHE A 292 0.65 -15.71 11.99
C PHE A 292 0.68 -15.75 10.45
N SER A 293 1.80 -15.31 9.85
CA SER A 293 1.98 -15.30 8.39
C SER A 293 0.96 -14.45 7.62
N GLN A 294 0.44 -13.41 8.27
CA GLN A 294 -0.42 -12.40 7.64
C GLN A 294 0.01 -11.00 8.07
N ILE A 295 0.12 -10.10 7.10
CA ILE A 295 0.33 -8.67 7.30
C ILE A 295 -1.01 -7.95 7.20
N ARG A 296 -1.28 -7.01 8.12
CA ARG A 296 -2.47 -6.16 8.09
C ARG A 296 -2.11 -4.69 8.14
N ILE A 297 -2.45 -3.94 7.09
CA ILE A 297 -2.10 -2.53 6.95
C ILE A 297 -3.34 -1.65 7.10
N ASP A 298 -3.22 -0.55 7.83
CA ASP A 298 -4.30 0.43 7.95
C ASP A 298 -4.46 1.23 6.63
N ASP A 299 -5.61 1.09 5.99
CA ASP A 299 -5.89 1.73 4.69
C ASP A 299 -6.23 3.22 4.78
N ARG A 300 -6.35 3.76 6.00
CA ARG A 300 -6.62 5.18 6.25
C ARG A 300 -5.34 6.03 6.26
N LEU A 301 -4.18 5.39 6.13
CA LEU A 301 -2.89 6.05 6.15
C LEU A 301 -2.58 6.73 4.81
N SER A 302 -1.70 7.73 4.85
CA SER A 302 -1.17 8.32 3.63
C SER A 302 -0.35 7.28 2.84
N ARG A 303 -0.25 7.45 1.52
CA ARG A 303 0.46 6.50 0.64
C ARG A 303 1.89 6.17 1.10
N PRO A 304 2.73 7.15 1.51
CA PRO A 304 4.08 6.85 2.02
C PRO A 304 4.05 5.97 3.28
N LEU A 305 3.11 6.24 4.19
CA LEU A 305 2.96 5.47 5.43
C LEU A 305 2.43 4.05 5.18
N ILE A 306 1.57 3.85 4.16
CA ILE A 306 1.17 2.51 3.72
C ILE A 306 2.40 1.76 3.19
N ILE A 307 3.20 2.40 2.34
CA ILE A 307 4.41 1.79 1.76
C ILE A 307 5.39 1.36 2.86
N THR A 308 5.69 2.24 3.82
CA THR A 308 6.60 1.89 4.92
C THR A 308 6.02 0.85 5.83
N SER A 309 4.73 0.92 6.17
CA SER A 309 4.08 -0.12 6.96
C SER A 309 4.17 -1.48 6.25
N ILE A 310 4.03 -1.55 4.92
CA ILE A 310 4.21 -2.82 4.20
C ILE A 310 5.65 -3.33 4.32
N ILE A 311 6.64 -2.46 4.10
CA ILE A 311 8.07 -2.82 4.17
C ILE A 311 8.47 -3.26 5.58
N HIS A 312 8.01 -2.52 6.59
CA HIS A 312 8.24 -2.80 8.01
C HIS A 312 7.70 -4.17 8.40
N GLU A 313 6.42 -4.41 8.13
CA GLU A 313 5.76 -5.67 8.51
C GLU A 313 6.25 -6.86 7.68
N LEU A 314 6.66 -6.64 6.43
CA LEU A 314 7.33 -7.66 5.62
C LEU A 314 8.69 -8.04 6.21
N THR A 315 9.40 -7.09 6.83
CA THR A 315 10.67 -7.38 7.50
C THR A 315 10.47 -8.32 8.68
N HIS A 316 9.45 -8.08 9.52
CA HIS A 316 9.10 -9.01 10.60
C HIS A 316 8.78 -10.41 10.07
N PHE A 317 8.02 -10.51 8.98
CA PHE A 317 7.76 -11.80 8.33
C PHE A 317 9.05 -12.48 7.86
N LEU A 318 9.92 -11.75 7.15
CA LEU A 318 11.17 -12.31 6.62
C LEU A 318 12.11 -12.75 7.74
N LEU A 319 12.19 -12.00 8.85
CA LEU A 319 12.97 -12.41 10.02
C LEU A 319 12.42 -13.71 10.63
N GLU A 320 11.09 -13.77 10.87
CA GLU A 320 10.44 -15.00 11.36
C GLU A 320 10.71 -16.18 10.42
N LYS A 321 10.60 -15.96 9.10
CA LYS A 321 10.83 -16.97 8.07
C LYS A 321 12.27 -17.46 8.07
N ILE A 322 13.27 -16.56 8.15
CA ILE A 322 14.69 -16.94 8.21
C ILE A 322 14.96 -17.80 9.45
N ILE A 323 14.53 -17.36 10.64
CA ILE A 323 14.75 -18.09 11.89
C ILE A 323 14.04 -19.45 11.85
N LYS A 324 12.83 -19.50 11.28
CA LYS A 324 12.07 -20.74 11.08
C LYS A 324 12.78 -21.72 10.17
N GLU A 325 13.28 -21.29 9.01
CA GLU A 325 14.02 -22.16 8.09
C GLU A 325 15.32 -22.68 8.71
N VAL A 326 16.02 -21.85 9.50
CA VAL A 326 17.18 -22.28 10.29
C VAL A 326 16.79 -23.39 11.28
N LEU A 327 15.70 -23.19 12.04
CA LEU A 327 15.23 -24.19 13.02
C LEU A 327 14.80 -25.49 12.34
N MET A 328 14.08 -25.40 11.21
CA MET A 328 13.66 -26.53 10.38
C MET A 328 14.87 -27.34 9.90
N LYS A 329 15.93 -26.67 9.45
CA LYS A 329 17.19 -27.28 9.05
C LYS A 329 17.90 -27.96 10.22
N VAL A 330 18.01 -27.29 11.37
CA VAL A 330 18.66 -27.82 12.58
C VAL A 330 17.97 -29.09 13.08
N LEU A 331 16.64 -29.11 13.05
CA LEU A 331 15.83 -30.24 13.53
C LEU A 331 15.49 -31.27 12.45
N ASN A 332 15.82 -30.98 11.18
CA ASN A 332 15.42 -31.78 10.01
C ASN A 332 13.91 -32.08 10.03
N THR A 333 13.09 -31.04 10.14
CA THR A 333 11.63 -31.10 10.21
C THR A 333 10.99 -30.10 9.25
N ASN A 334 9.82 -30.42 8.71
CA ASN A 334 9.04 -29.48 7.92
C ASN A 334 8.46 -28.36 8.80
N ASP A 335 7.93 -27.33 8.13
CA ASP A 335 7.10 -26.32 8.77
C ASP A 335 5.83 -26.99 9.32
N THR A 336 5.67 -26.91 10.63
CA THR A 336 4.48 -27.36 11.34
C THR A 336 3.98 -26.23 12.24
N PRO A 337 2.70 -26.25 12.64
CA PRO A 337 2.16 -25.31 13.63
C PRO A 337 3.02 -25.21 14.90
N LEU A 338 3.63 -26.33 15.34
CA LEU A 338 4.54 -26.35 16.49
C LEU A 338 5.81 -25.53 16.24
N ILE A 339 6.45 -25.71 15.07
CA ILE A 339 7.68 -25.00 14.71
C ILE A 339 7.40 -23.51 14.54
N SER A 340 6.34 -23.15 13.80
CA SER A 340 5.93 -21.75 13.64
C SER A 340 5.56 -21.10 14.99
N SER A 341 4.89 -21.83 15.89
CA SER A 341 4.57 -21.33 17.24
C SER A 341 5.79 -21.13 18.12
N PHE A 342 6.78 -22.04 18.04
CA PHE A 342 8.03 -21.91 18.77
C PHE A 342 8.76 -20.63 18.37
N VAL A 343 8.91 -20.39 17.06
CA VAL A 343 9.59 -19.19 16.54
C VAL A 343 8.82 -17.92 16.91
N LYS A 344 7.48 -17.95 16.88
CA LYS A 344 6.67 -16.79 17.30
C LYS A 344 6.87 -16.45 18.77
N ILE A 345 6.94 -17.45 19.66
CA ILE A 345 7.20 -17.23 21.09
C ILE A 345 8.63 -16.71 21.30
N LEU A 346 9.59 -17.29 20.59
CA LEU A 346 10.99 -16.89 20.61
C LEU A 346 11.17 -15.39 20.27
N LEU A 347 10.47 -14.88 19.26
CA LEU A 347 10.52 -13.47 18.85
C LEU A 347 9.75 -12.53 19.79
N GLU A 348 8.91 -13.07 20.69
CA GLU A 348 8.21 -12.29 21.71
C GLU A 348 8.99 -12.18 23.03
N ASP A 349 10.18 -12.80 23.15
CA ASP A 349 11.13 -12.56 24.24
C ASP A 349 11.62 -11.11 24.23
N ASP A 350 11.92 -10.52 25.38
CA ASP A 350 12.19 -9.10 25.51
C ASP A 350 13.32 -8.59 24.59
N LEU A 351 14.48 -9.28 24.60
CA LEU A 351 15.61 -8.89 23.75
C LEU A 351 15.41 -9.28 22.28
N ASN A 352 14.75 -10.40 22.00
CA ASN A 352 14.48 -10.81 20.63
C ASN A 352 13.41 -9.92 19.97
N TYR A 353 12.44 -9.44 20.74
CA TYR A 353 11.45 -8.46 20.28
C TYR A 353 12.12 -7.11 20.01
N LEU A 354 13.06 -6.68 20.86
CA LEU A 354 13.86 -5.49 20.59
C LEU A 354 14.67 -5.64 19.29
N LEU A 355 15.29 -6.81 19.10
CA LEU A 355 16.03 -7.16 17.88
C LEU A 355 15.12 -7.12 16.65
N ASP A 356 13.92 -7.70 16.73
CA ASP A 356 12.93 -7.75 15.66
C ASP A 356 12.50 -6.34 15.22
N GLU A 357 12.12 -5.49 16.19
CA GLU A 357 11.75 -4.09 15.93
C GLU A 357 12.92 -3.29 15.34
N TYR A 358 14.14 -3.42 15.89
CA TYR A 358 15.31 -2.73 15.34
C TYR A 358 15.62 -3.18 13.91
N CYS A 359 15.52 -4.49 13.64
CA CYS A 359 15.70 -5.05 12.31
C CYS A 359 14.70 -4.43 11.32
N ALA A 360 13.42 -4.39 11.67
CA ALA A 360 12.36 -3.81 10.85
C ALA A 360 12.59 -2.33 10.53
N HIS A 361 12.93 -1.51 11.52
CA HIS A 361 13.24 -0.08 11.29
C HIS A 361 14.47 0.14 10.42
N ASN A 362 15.49 -0.68 10.60
CA ASN A 362 16.73 -0.56 9.84
C ASN A 362 16.53 -0.95 8.37
N VAL A 363 15.71 -1.97 8.08
CA VAL A 363 15.29 -2.32 6.72
C VAL A 363 14.37 -1.25 6.13
N GLU A 364 13.36 -0.79 6.86
CA GLU A 364 12.48 0.29 6.43
C GLU A 364 13.27 1.54 6.03
N GLY A 365 14.22 1.96 6.87
CA GLY A 365 15.05 3.13 6.64
C GLY A 365 15.88 3.09 5.36
N ARG A 366 16.16 1.90 4.80
CA ARG A 366 16.84 1.72 3.52
C ARG A 366 16.01 2.21 2.33
N PHE A 367 14.69 2.07 2.41
CA PHE A 367 13.74 2.36 1.33
C PHE A 367 13.00 3.68 1.54
N THR A 368 12.96 4.18 2.77
CA THR A 368 12.35 5.46 3.14
C THR A 368 13.23 6.66 2.75
N LEU A 369 12.62 7.83 2.53
CA LEU A 369 13.35 9.08 2.33
C LEU A 369 14.11 9.45 3.62
N TYR A 370 15.36 9.89 3.47
CA TYR A 370 16.23 10.26 4.59
C TYR A 370 15.57 11.31 5.50
N GLY A 371 15.48 11.00 6.80
CA GLY A 371 14.81 11.80 7.82
C GLY A 371 13.32 11.50 8.01
N TYR A 372 12.80 10.41 7.44
CA TYR A 372 11.42 9.94 7.69
C TYR A 372 11.38 8.58 8.39
N GLN A 373 12.51 8.11 8.91
CA GLN A 373 12.61 6.89 9.72
C GLN A 373 11.87 7.06 11.05
N ASP A 374 11.00 6.13 11.41
CA ASP A 374 10.19 6.19 12.64
C ASP A 374 10.53 5.06 13.62
N TYR A 375 11.61 5.20 14.40
CA TYR A 375 12.01 4.22 15.41
C TYR A 375 11.11 4.19 16.67
N SER A 376 9.85 4.63 16.61
CA SER A 376 8.98 4.76 17.79
C SER A 376 8.68 3.44 18.50
N SER A 377 8.38 2.36 17.79
CA SER A 377 8.12 1.04 18.40
C SER A 377 9.38 0.43 19.00
N PHE A 378 10.53 0.57 18.34
CA PHE A 378 11.84 0.20 18.89
C PHE A 378 12.14 0.96 20.19
N ASN A 379 12.01 2.30 20.17
CA ASN A 379 12.28 3.13 21.35
C ASN A 379 11.31 2.82 22.49
N TYR A 380 10.05 2.53 22.18
CA TYR A 380 9.08 2.08 23.18
C TYR A 380 9.57 0.80 23.88
N LYS A 381 9.99 -0.21 23.11
CA LYS A 381 10.51 -1.46 23.67
C LYS A 381 11.80 -1.25 24.44
N LEU A 382 12.74 -0.48 23.88
CA LEU A 382 14.02 -0.19 24.53
C LEU A 382 13.81 0.43 25.91
N ASN A 383 12.90 1.41 26.01
CA ASN A 383 12.56 2.05 27.28
C ASN A 383 11.95 1.05 28.27
N GLU A 384 11.09 0.14 27.80
CA GLU A 384 10.50 -0.92 28.63
C GLU A 384 11.56 -1.83 29.24
N ILE A 385 12.57 -2.27 28.47
CA ILE A 385 13.49 -3.34 28.91
C ILE A 385 14.88 -2.85 29.35
N SER A 386 15.20 -1.56 29.15
CA SER A 386 16.53 -0.97 29.45
C SER A 386 17.02 -1.16 30.89
N HIS A 387 16.11 -1.40 31.83
CA HIS A 387 16.41 -1.63 33.24
C HIS A 387 16.61 -3.12 33.60
N LEU A 388 16.24 -4.04 32.70
CA LEU A 388 16.31 -5.49 32.89
C LEU A 388 17.59 -6.08 32.32
N TYR A 389 18.17 -5.44 31.31
CA TYR A 389 19.34 -5.94 30.57
C TYR A 389 20.52 -4.99 30.66
N SER A 390 21.74 -5.54 30.56
CA SER A 390 22.93 -4.70 30.51
C SER A 390 23.01 -3.95 29.18
N LYS A 391 23.75 -2.83 29.15
CA LYS A 391 24.02 -2.13 27.90
C LYS A 391 24.71 -3.04 26.88
N GLU A 392 25.62 -3.91 27.33
CA GLU A 392 26.33 -4.84 26.46
C GLU A 392 25.39 -5.86 25.80
N ASP A 393 24.39 -6.37 26.54
CA ASP A 393 23.38 -7.29 25.99
C ASP A 393 22.50 -6.61 24.94
N ILE A 394 22.11 -5.35 25.20
CA ILE A 394 21.34 -4.53 24.27
C ILE A 394 22.17 -4.26 23.01
N ASP A 395 23.38 -3.72 23.17
CA ASP A 395 24.28 -3.40 22.05
C ASP A 395 24.55 -4.65 21.20
N TYR A 396 24.79 -5.81 21.82
CA TYR A 396 24.95 -7.09 21.11
C TYR A 396 23.69 -7.46 20.32
N SER A 397 22.50 -7.32 20.93
CA SER A 397 21.22 -7.60 20.26
C SER A 397 21.01 -6.70 19.03
N LEU A 398 21.42 -5.43 19.10
CA LEU A 398 21.37 -4.51 17.97
C LEU A 398 22.33 -4.91 16.84
N ILE A 399 23.54 -5.39 17.15
CA ILE A 399 24.49 -5.89 16.13
C ILE A 399 23.91 -7.11 15.41
N VAL A 400 23.27 -8.02 16.15
CA VAL A 400 22.62 -9.19 15.57
C VAL A 400 21.42 -8.77 14.71
N ALA A 401 20.58 -7.86 15.20
CA ALA A 401 19.47 -7.25 14.45
C ALA A 401 19.94 -6.63 13.14
N ASN A 402 21.01 -5.84 13.20
CA ASN A 402 21.57 -5.17 12.03
C ASN A 402 22.12 -6.18 11.01
N THR A 403 22.68 -7.30 11.48
CA THR A 403 23.14 -8.38 10.61
C THR A 403 21.98 -8.97 9.82
N PHE A 404 20.86 -9.29 10.47
CA PHE A 404 19.63 -9.71 9.78
C PHE A 404 19.10 -8.62 8.84
N ALA A 405 19.15 -7.36 9.25
CA ALA A 405 18.68 -6.25 8.43
C ALA A 405 19.45 -6.15 7.11
N TYR A 406 20.77 -6.39 7.10
CA TYR A 406 21.54 -6.48 5.86
C TYR A 406 21.05 -7.62 4.96
N ASP A 407 20.89 -8.83 5.52
CA ASP A 407 20.46 -9.99 4.73
C ASP A 407 19.03 -9.81 4.18
N ILE A 408 18.12 -9.17 4.94
CA ILE A 408 16.76 -8.89 4.50
C ILE A 408 16.73 -7.76 3.45
N LYS A 409 17.56 -6.71 3.61
CA LYS A 409 17.72 -5.68 2.56
C LYS A 409 18.15 -6.32 1.25
N ASP A 410 19.14 -7.21 1.29
CA ASP A 410 19.63 -7.91 0.11
C ASP A 410 18.54 -8.77 -0.56
N ILE A 411 17.62 -9.37 0.21
CA ILE A 411 16.44 -10.05 -0.33
C ILE A 411 15.47 -9.05 -0.96
N MET A 412 15.15 -7.96 -0.27
CA MET A 412 14.15 -6.99 -0.71
C MET A 412 14.61 -6.15 -1.91
N GLU A 413 15.90 -5.88 -2.06
CA GLU A 413 16.46 -5.11 -3.18
C GLU A 413 16.34 -5.82 -4.54
N ASP A 414 16.17 -7.14 -4.57
CA ASP A 414 15.86 -7.89 -5.80
C ASP A 414 14.41 -7.66 -6.30
N PHE A 415 13.54 -7.12 -5.44
CA PHE A 415 12.15 -6.78 -5.76
C PHE A 415 11.98 -5.26 -5.85
N ILE A 416 12.52 -4.53 -4.87
CA ILE A 416 12.55 -3.07 -4.80
C ILE A 416 13.90 -2.59 -5.34
N ASP A 417 13.97 -2.56 -6.67
CA ASP A 417 15.11 -2.04 -7.41
C ASP A 417 15.36 -0.54 -7.14
N ASP A 418 16.48 -0.04 -7.67
CA ASP A 418 16.86 1.36 -7.47
C ASP A 418 15.79 2.33 -8.00
N ASP A 419 15.13 2.00 -9.12
CA ASP A 419 14.09 2.84 -9.71
C ASP A 419 12.84 2.90 -8.81
N LEU A 420 12.32 1.76 -8.36
CA LEU A 420 11.20 1.74 -7.41
C LEU A 420 11.57 2.41 -6.09
N ARG A 421 12.80 2.24 -5.63
CA ARG A 421 13.25 2.89 -4.39
C ARG A 421 13.21 4.40 -4.48
N GLU A 422 13.63 4.98 -5.60
CA GLU A 422 13.50 6.42 -5.81
C GLU A 422 12.03 6.84 -5.96
N ASP A 423 11.20 6.04 -6.65
CA ASP A 423 9.75 6.28 -6.72
C ASP A 423 9.09 6.28 -5.32
N ILE A 424 9.51 5.37 -4.42
CA ILE A 424 9.08 5.33 -3.02
C ILE A 424 9.47 6.62 -2.30
N LYS A 425 10.72 7.06 -2.43
CA LYS A 425 11.20 8.31 -1.81
C LYS A 425 10.44 9.53 -2.31
N ASP A 426 10.06 9.56 -3.57
CA ASP A 426 9.26 10.64 -4.16
C ASP A 426 7.85 10.73 -3.57
N GLU A 427 7.28 9.65 -3.05
CA GLU A 427 6.01 9.68 -2.32
C GLU A 427 6.12 10.53 -1.03
N PHE A 428 7.27 10.50 -0.34
CA PHE A 428 7.49 11.29 0.89
C PHE A 428 7.57 12.80 0.63
N LEU A 429 8.03 13.21 -0.54
CA LEU A 429 8.10 14.63 -0.91
C LEU A 429 6.71 15.30 -0.99
N ARG A 430 5.63 14.49 -0.95
CA ARG A 430 4.24 14.94 -0.94
C ARG A 430 3.71 15.15 0.48
N LEU A 431 4.40 14.69 1.51
CA LEU A 431 4.00 14.88 2.90
C LEU A 431 4.19 16.35 3.33
N PRO A 432 3.30 16.87 4.19
CA PRO A 432 3.44 18.22 4.75
C PRO A 432 4.51 18.30 5.84
N ASP A 433 4.84 17.16 6.46
CA ASP A 433 5.78 17.07 7.57
C ASP A 433 7.21 17.33 7.09
N ARG A 434 8.08 17.71 8.03
CA ARG A 434 9.50 17.93 7.76
C ARG A 434 10.28 16.69 8.18
N PRO A 435 11.40 16.39 7.48
CA PRO A 435 12.27 15.30 7.90
C PRO A 435 12.83 15.58 9.31
N ASP A 436 12.85 14.55 10.14
CA ASP A 436 13.51 14.47 11.44
C ASP A 436 14.70 13.52 11.35
N TYR A 437 15.87 14.00 11.78
CA TYR A 437 17.13 13.27 11.69
C TYR A 437 17.58 12.71 13.03
N GLU A 438 16.90 13.04 14.14
CA GLU A 438 17.23 12.46 15.47
C GLU A 438 17.18 10.93 15.48
N PRO A 439 16.19 10.26 14.84
CA PRO A 439 16.11 8.80 14.83
C PRO A 439 17.34 8.11 14.20
N LEU A 440 18.08 8.80 13.34
CA LEU A 440 19.25 8.25 12.65
C LEU A 440 20.45 8.06 13.57
N GLU A 441 20.48 8.69 14.75
CA GLU A 441 21.52 8.44 15.75
C GLU A 441 21.49 7.00 16.29
N LEU A 442 20.39 6.27 16.05
CA LEU A 442 20.22 4.87 16.44
C LEU A 442 20.81 3.89 15.42
N GLU A 443 21.14 4.34 14.20
CA GLU A 443 21.71 3.47 13.17
C GLU A 443 23.16 3.09 13.47
N ILE A 444 23.49 1.81 13.32
CA ILE A 444 24.84 1.29 13.52
C ILE A 444 25.35 0.63 12.23
N ASP A 445 26.66 0.72 12.01
CA ASP A 445 27.33 0.05 10.89
C ASP A 445 27.80 -1.37 11.24
N SER A 446 27.86 -1.70 12.53
CA SER A 446 28.39 -2.98 13.02
C SER A 446 27.50 -4.16 12.64
N LYS A 447 28.12 -5.23 12.14
CA LYS A 447 27.47 -6.52 11.87
C LYS A 447 28.38 -7.70 12.21
N LEU A 448 27.81 -8.88 12.39
CA LEU A 448 28.54 -10.13 12.57
C LEU A 448 28.82 -10.78 11.21
N GLU A 449 29.91 -11.55 11.13
CA GLU A 449 30.30 -12.26 9.91
C GLU A 449 30.55 -13.75 10.18
N GLY A 450 30.17 -14.59 9.21
CA GLY A 450 30.45 -16.03 9.20
C GLY A 450 30.02 -16.73 10.49
N ASN A 451 30.94 -17.46 11.10
CA ASN A 451 30.66 -18.28 12.28
C ASN A 451 30.19 -17.48 13.51
N TYR A 452 30.61 -16.22 13.66
CA TYR A 452 30.13 -15.39 14.78
C TYR A 452 28.62 -15.14 14.70
N PHE A 453 28.08 -15.01 13.49
CA PHE A 453 26.65 -14.87 13.31
C PHE A 453 25.92 -16.19 13.54
N ILE A 454 26.48 -17.32 13.12
CA ILE A 454 25.93 -18.65 13.42
C ILE A 454 25.88 -18.91 14.94
N GLU A 455 26.91 -18.51 15.67
CA GLU A 455 26.91 -18.57 17.14
C GLU A 455 25.81 -17.69 17.75
N ALA A 456 25.58 -16.49 17.20
CA ALA A 456 24.49 -15.62 17.63
C ALA A 456 23.10 -16.25 17.37
N LEU A 457 22.91 -16.89 16.22
CA LEU A 457 21.68 -17.65 15.91
C LEU A 457 21.43 -18.75 16.94
N ALA A 458 22.46 -19.49 17.34
CA ALA A 458 22.35 -20.52 18.37
C ALA A 458 21.85 -19.95 19.71
N LEU A 459 22.35 -18.77 20.10
CA LEU A 459 21.93 -18.08 21.31
C LEU A 459 20.46 -17.64 21.24
N ILE A 460 20.03 -17.09 20.09
CA ILE A 460 18.63 -16.74 19.85
C ILE A 460 17.76 -17.98 20.04
N LEU A 461 18.00 -19.06 19.26
CA LEU A 461 17.15 -20.25 19.30
C LEU A 461 17.10 -20.90 20.70
N THR A 462 18.21 -20.88 21.44
CA THR A 462 18.30 -21.45 22.79
C THR A 462 17.41 -20.70 23.78
N ARG A 463 17.27 -19.37 23.68
CA ARG A 463 16.39 -18.60 24.57
C ARG A 463 14.94 -19.03 24.45
N GLY A 464 14.46 -19.26 23.23
CA GLY A 464 13.09 -19.70 22.96
C GLY A 464 12.71 -21.01 23.65
N ILE A 465 13.67 -21.90 23.96
CA ILE A 465 13.41 -23.13 24.71
C ILE A 465 12.86 -22.82 26.10
N SER A 466 13.52 -21.91 26.84
CA SER A 466 13.09 -21.54 28.19
C SER A 466 11.70 -20.91 28.18
N ASP A 467 11.44 -20.00 27.24
CA ASP A 467 10.17 -19.27 27.18
C ASP A 467 9.00 -20.17 26.86
N VAL A 468 9.20 -21.12 25.94
CA VAL A 468 8.17 -22.10 25.59
C VAL A 468 7.91 -23.08 26.73
N LEU A 469 8.95 -23.60 27.38
CA LEU A 469 8.81 -24.51 28.51
C LEU A 469 8.13 -23.85 29.72
N ASN A 470 8.36 -22.56 29.93
CA ASN A 470 7.72 -21.79 31.00
C ASN A 470 6.27 -21.37 30.66
N ASN A 471 5.88 -21.40 29.38
CA ASN A 471 4.57 -20.94 28.92
C ASN A 471 3.86 -21.95 27.98
N PRO A 472 3.60 -23.20 28.41
CA PRO A 472 3.03 -24.24 27.55
C PRO A 472 1.64 -23.89 27.00
N GLN A 473 0.84 -23.13 27.76
CA GLN A 473 -0.48 -22.66 27.32
C GLN A 473 -0.39 -21.66 26.15
N LYS A 474 0.68 -20.85 26.12
CA LYS A 474 0.93 -19.90 25.04
C LYS A 474 1.28 -20.66 23.76
N LEU A 475 2.10 -21.71 23.87
CA LEU A 475 2.43 -22.60 22.77
C LEU A 475 1.19 -23.25 22.18
N GLU A 476 0.36 -23.89 23.00
CA GLU A 476 -0.88 -24.54 22.55
C GLU A 476 -1.81 -23.54 21.84
N ARG A 477 -1.97 -22.33 22.40
CA ARG A 477 -2.78 -21.27 21.78
C ARG A 477 -2.26 -20.88 20.40
N TYR A 478 -0.94 -20.75 20.23
CA TYR A 478 -0.34 -20.39 18.94
C TYR A 478 -0.40 -21.54 17.95
N MET A 479 -0.24 -22.79 18.40
CA MET A 479 -0.38 -23.97 17.56
C MET A 479 -1.77 -24.01 16.94
N ASN A 480 -2.81 -23.84 17.75
CA ASN A 480 -4.19 -23.80 17.27
C ASN A 480 -4.42 -22.68 16.23
N LYS A 481 -3.81 -21.50 16.41
CA LYS A 481 -3.92 -20.40 15.44
C LYS A 481 -3.21 -20.69 14.12
N TYR A 482 -2.00 -21.26 14.16
CA TYR A 482 -1.32 -21.68 12.95
C TYR A 482 -2.06 -22.84 12.28
N ASP A 483 -2.64 -23.77 13.03
CA ASP A 483 -3.50 -24.84 12.48
C ASP A 483 -4.71 -24.28 11.70
N GLU A 484 -5.38 -23.26 12.24
CA GLU A 484 -6.46 -22.56 11.53
C GLU A 484 -5.95 -21.92 10.22
N PHE A 485 -4.76 -21.34 10.23
CA PHE A 485 -4.14 -20.76 9.03
C PHE A 485 -3.77 -21.82 7.99
N PHE A 486 -3.05 -22.89 8.38
CA PHE A 486 -2.68 -24.01 7.51
C PHE A 486 -3.89 -24.76 6.94
N SER A 487 -5.04 -24.74 7.63
CA SER A 487 -6.27 -25.38 7.17
C SER A 487 -7.05 -24.56 6.14
N ASN A 488 -6.76 -23.25 6.03
CA ASN A 488 -7.43 -22.31 5.13
C ASN A 488 -6.62 -22.00 3.86
N GLN A 489 -5.37 -22.49 3.75
CA GLN A 489 -4.56 -22.51 2.54
C GLN A 489 -4.81 -23.78 1.73
#